data_AF-A0A915AD17-F1
#
_entry.id   AF-A0A915AD17-F1
#
_cell.length_a   1.000
_cell.length_b   1.000
_cell.length_c   1.000
_cell.angle_alpha   90.00
_cell.angle_beta   90.00
_cell.angle_gamma   90.00
#
_symmetry.space_group_name_H-M   'P 1'
#
loop_
_entity.id
_entity.type
_entity.pdbx_description
1 polymer ?
#
loop_
_entity_poly.entity_id
_entity_poly.type
_entity_poly.pdbx_seq_one_letter_code
_entity_poly.pdbx_strand_id
1 'polypeptide(L)' 'MQRQIVKPAITAVRQASSHVPVKFVGQTPSSFVHDGWAGARLPFNVRNKWLFFTKATLFLASGIWAPFLVVEYQLRKANQ' A
#
# COMPACT_ATOMS: atom_id res chain seq x y z
N MET A 1 -39.57 -20.83 19.80
CA MET A 1 -38.16 -21.16 20.12
C MET A 1 -37.27 -21.52 18.91
N GLN A 2 -37.79 -21.98 17.77
CA GLN A 2 -36.95 -22.39 16.61
C GLN A 2 -36.06 -21.28 16.01
N ARG A 3 -36.53 -20.02 15.92
CA ARG A 3 -35.77 -18.92 15.29
C ARG A 3 -34.50 -18.51 16.05
N GLN A 4 -34.40 -18.84 17.34
CA GLN A 4 -33.26 -18.47 18.18
C GLN A 4 -32.04 -19.38 17.95
N ILE A 5 -32.24 -20.59 17.41
CA ILE A 5 -31.18 -21.58 17.18
C ILE A 5 -30.63 -21.50 15.73
N VAL A 6 -31.41 -20.95 14.81
CA VAL A 6 -31.02 -20.80 13.40
C VAL A 6 -29.85 -19.83 13.23
N LYS A 7 -29.85 -18.69 13.94
CA LYS A 7 -28.78 -17.70 13.86
C LYS A 7 -27.41 -18.23 14.33
N PRO A 8 -27.28 -18.88 15.50
CA PRO A 8 -25.99 -19.44 15.92
C PRO A 8 -25.55 -20.60 15.01
N ALA A 9 -26.47 -21.42 14.50
CA ALA A 9 -26.15 -22.49 13.56
C ALA A 9 -25.57 -21.96 12.23
N ILE A 10 -26.18 -20.92 11.65
CA ILE A 10 -25.65 -20.28 10.42
C ILE A 10 -24.27 -19.65 10.68
N THR A 11 -24.06 -19.08 11.86
CA THR A 11 -22.78 -18.47 12.24
C THR A 11 -21.69 -19.52 12.41
N ALA A 12 -22.01 -20.64 13.06
CA ALA A 12 -21.10 -21.78 13.23
C ALA A 12 -20.74 -22.43 11.89
N VAL A 13 -21.70 -22.60 10.97
CA VAL A 13 -21.45 -23.14 9.63
C VAL A 13 -20.55 -22.21 8.81
N ARG A 14 -20.75 -20.89 8.89
CA ARG A 14 -19.84 -19.92 8.25
C ARG A 14 -18.42 -20.00 8.80
N GLN A 15 -18.26 -20.13 10.12
CA GLN A 15 -16.95 -20.29 10.76
C GLN A 15 -16.29 -21.65 10.42
N ALA A 16 -17.05 -22.73 10.32
CA ALA A 16 -16.51 -24.03 9.90
C ALA A 16 -16.05 -24.04 8.43
N SER A 17 -16.71 -23.26 7.57
CA SER A 17 -16.35 -23.10 6.15
C SER A 17 -15.15 -22.16 5.91
N SER A 18 -14.61 -21.49 6.94
CA SER A 18 -13.50 -20.54 6.79
C SER A 18 -12.10 -21.18 6.75
N HIS A 19 -12.01 -22.49 6.50
CA HIS A 19 -10.75 -23.22 6.33
C HIS A 19 -10.10 -23.02 4.95
N VAL A 20 -10.49 -22.00 4.20
CA VAL A 20 -9.74 -21.61 3.00
C VAL A 20 -8.47 -20.90 3.48
N PRO A 21 -7.26 -21.39 3.15
CA PRO A 21 -6.05 -20.67 3.48
C PRO A 21 -6.18 -19.26 2.90
N VAL A 22 -6.01 -18.25 3.76
CA VAL A 22 -6.10 -16.81 3.45
C VAL A 22 -5.44 -16.43 2.12
N LYS A 23 -4.40 -17.17 1.73
CA LYS A 23 -3.63 -17.02 0.50
C LYS A 23 -4.40 -17.30 -0.81
N PHE A 24 -5.56 -17.95 -0.78
CA PHE A 24 -6.36 -18.23 -1.99
C PHE A 24 -7.33 -17.11 -2.36
N VAL A 25 -7.52 -16.13 -1.47
CA VAL A 25 -8.35 -14.96 -1.73
C VAL A 25 -7.41 -13.89 -2.25
N GLY A 26 -7.50 -13.56 -3.54
CA GLY A 26 -6.64 -12.55 -4.15
C GLY A 26 -6.62 -11.26 -3.32
N GLN A 27 -5.45 -10.63 -3.24
CA GLN A 27 -5.29 -9.35 -2.54
C GLN A 27 -6.22 -8.31 -3.18
N THR A 28 -7.32 -7.98 -2.51
CA THR A 28 -8.33 -7.05 -3.01
C THR A 28 -8.67 -6.01 -1.94
N PRO A 29 -9.10 -4.79 -2.34
CA PRO A 29 -9.45 -3.74 -1.39
C PRO A 29 -10.60 -4.10 -0.43
N SER A 30 -11.43 -5.07 -0.81
CA SER A 30 -12.60 -5.56 -0.05
C SER A 30 -12.38 -6.94 0.58
N SER A 31 -11.14 -7.44 0.61
CA SER A 31 -10.83 -8.72 1.26
C SER A 31 -11.02 -8.62 2.78
N PHE A 32 -11.45 -9.72 3.39
CA PHE A 32 -11.58 -9.85 4.85
C PHE A 32 -10.21 -9.93 5.55
N VAL A 33 -9.14 -10.16 4.79
CA VAL A 33 -7.78 -10.07 5.31
C VAL A 33 -7.22 -8.71 4.95
N HIS A 34 -6.84 -7.96 6.00
CA HIS A 34 -6.18 -6.66 5.91
C HIS A 34 -4.66 -6.80 5.70
N ASP A 35 -4.21 -7.93 5.17
CA ASP A 35 -2.82 -8.21 4.80
C ASP A 35 -2.26 -7.23 3.77
N GLY A 36 -3.13 -6.34 3.27
CA GLY A 36 -2.75 -5.13 2.60
C GLY A 36 -2.67 -5.43 1.12
N TRP A 37 -3.74 -5.07 0.42
CA TRP A 37 -3.69 -4.89 -1.02
C TRP A 37 -2.39 -4.19 -1.42
N ALA A 38 -1.81 -4.52 -2.58
CA ALA A 38 -0.44 -4.19 -3.01
C ALA A 38 0.00 -2.70 -3.00
N GLY A 39 -0.81 -1.77 -2.48
CA GLY A 39 -0.42 -0.40 -2.15
C GLY A 39 -0.99 0.15 -0.83
N ALA A 40 -1.73 -0.63 -0.05
CA ALA A 40 -2.46 -0.17 1.14
C ALA A 40 -1.53 0.23 2.32
N ARG A 41 -0.30 -0.29 2.33
CA ARG A 41 0.69 0.00 3.38
C ARG A 41 1.79 0.95 2.93
N LEU A 42 1.70 1.47 1.70
CA LEU A 42 2.68 2.44 1.21
C LEU A 42 2.36 3.83 1.77
N PRO A 43 3.38 4.61 2.18
CA PRO A 43 3.17 5.98 2.66
C PRO A 43 2.84 6.97 1.52
N PHE A 44 2.56 6.48 0.31
CA PHE A 44 2.20 7.25 -0.85
C PHE A 44 1.12 6.53 -1.67
N ASN A 45 0.24 7.30 -2.31
CA ASN A 45 -0.86 6.78 -3.09
C ASN A 45 -0.38 6.29 -4.47
N VAL A 46 -0.66 5.02 -4.79
CA VAL A 46 -0.31 4.37 -6.07
C VAL A 46 -1.50 4.17 -7.02
N ARG A 47 -2.70 4.64 -6.65
CA ARG A 47 -3.94 4.40 -7.41
C ARG A 47 -3.95 5.10 -8.77
N ASN A 48 -3.38 6.30 -8.86
CA ASN A 48 -3.25 7.03 -10.12
C ASN A 48 -1.82 6.89 -10.66
N LYS A 49 -1.67 6.13 -11.75
CA LYS A 49 -0.35 5.84 -12.35
C LYS A 49 0.45 7.08 -12.76
N TRP A 50 -0.22 8.12 -13.25
CA TRP A 50 0.45 9.36 -13.69
C TRP A 50 0.91 10.18 -12.50
N LEU A 51 0.06 10.33 -11.48
CA LEU A 51 0.43 11.03 -10.26
C LEU A 51 1.55 10.31 -9.51
N PHE A 52 1.51 8.97 -9.47
CA PHE A 52 2.57 8.16 -8.90
C PHE A 52 3.88 8.33 -9.66
N PHE A 53 3.85 8.26 -11.00
CA PHE A 53 5.02 8.48 -11.84
C PHE A 53 5.65 9.84 -11.56
N THR A 54 4.87 10.93 -11.58
CA THR A 54 5.39 12.28 -11.28
C THR A 54 6.04 12.35 -9.90
N LYS A 55 5.40 11.81 -8.85
CA LYS A 55 5.96 11.80 -7.49
C LYS A 55 7.26 11.01 -7.41
N ALA A 56 7.30 9.83 -8.02
CA ALA A 56 8.46 8.97 -8.03
C ALA A 56 9.64 9.61 -8.79
N THR A 57 9.39 10.20 -9.96
CA THR A 57 10.41 10.91 -10.74
C THR A 57 10.96 12.09 -9.97
N LEU A 58 10.12 12.93 -9.35
CA LEU A 58 10.60 14.07 -8.56
C LEU A 58 11.44 13.64 -7.35
N PHE A 59 10.98 12.62 -6.62
CA PHE A 59 11.70 12.07 -5.47
C PHE A 59 13.10 11.59 -5.87
N LEU A 60 13.20 10.76 -6.92
CA LEU A 60 14.47 10.22 -7.40
C LEU A 60 15.36 11.32 -8.01
N ALA A 61 14.80 12.17 -8.87
CA ALA A 61 15.55 13.25 -9.51
C ALA A 61 16.16 14.21 -8.48
N SER A 62 15.41 14.55 -7.41
CA SER A 62 15.92 15.42 -6.36
C SER A 62 17.16 14.84 -5.65
N GLY A 63 17.15 13.54 -5.32
CA GLY A 63 18.29 12.88 -4.70
C GLY A 63 19.50 12.77 -5.64
N ILE A 64 19.25 12.50 -6.93
CA ILE A 64 20.31 12.42 -7.95
C ILE A 64 20.95 13.80 -8.19
N TRP A 65 20.16 14.87 -8.26
CA TRP A 65 20.65 16.23 -8.56
C TRP A 65 21.26 16.94 -7.35
N ALA A 66 20.86 16.59 -6.12
CA ALA A 66 21.33 17.22 -4.89
C ALA A 66 22.87 17.37 -4.80
N PRO A 67 23.70 16.32 -5.00
CA PRO A 67 25.15 16.46 -4.88
C PRO A 67 25.75 17.43 -5.91
N PHE A 68 25.23 17.47 -7.14
CA PHE A 68 25.72 18.38 -8.17
C PHE A 68 25.44 19.84 -7.83
N LEU A 69 24.23 20.13 -7.33
CA LEU A 69 23.86 21.46 -6.85
C LEU A 69 24.73 21.91 -5.68
N VAL A 70 25.03 21.00 -4.76
CA VAL A 70 25.93 21.27 -3.62
C VAL A 70 27.35 21.57 -4.10
N VAL A 71 27.90 20.76 -5.02
CA VAL A 71 29.24 20.99 -5.59
C VAL A 71 29.29 22.34 -6.31
N GLU A 72 28.31 22.63 -7.15
CA GLU A 72 28.24 23.92 -7.85
C GLU A 72 28.19 25.09 -6.87
N TYR A 73 27.39 24.98 -5.82
CA TYR A 73 27.33 25.98 -4.76
C TYR A 73 28.69 26.18 -4.08
N GLN A 74 29.40 25.10 -3.73
CA GLN A 74 30.71 25.20 -3.10
C GLN A 74 31.77 25.81 -4.03
N LEU A 75 31.76 25.46 -5.33
CA LEU A 75 32.67 26.04 -6.32
C LEU A 75 32.43 27.54 -6.50
N ARG A 76 31.15 27.95 -6.59
CA ARG A 76 30.79 29.37 -6.67
C ARG A 76 31.24 30.13 -5.41
N LYS A 77 31.03 29.53 -4.23
CA LYS A 77 31.45 30.10 -2.95
C LYS A 77 32.97 30.22 -2.83
N ALA A 78 33.73 29.26 -3.35
CA ALA A 78 35.20 29.27 -3.28
C ALA A 78 35.85 30.26 -4.28
N ASN A 79 35.14 30.63 -5.34
CA ASN A 79 35.59 31.59 -6.36
C ASN A 79 35.17 33.05 -6.07
N GLN A 80 34.52 33.30 -4.92
CA GLN A 80 34.22 34.63 -4.40
C GLN A 80 35.25 35.00 -3.34
#